data_AF-A0A0B2AIS9-F1
#
_entry.id   AF-A0A0B2AIS9-F1
#
_cell.length_a   1.000
_cell.length_b   1.000
_cell.length_c   1.000
_cell.angle_alpha   90.00
_cell.angle_beta   90.00
_cell.angle_gamma   90.00
#
_symmetry.space_group_name_H-M   'P 1'
#
loop_
_entity.id
_entity.type
_entity.pdbx_description
1 polymer ?
#
loop_
_entity_poly.entity_id
_entity_poly.type
_entity_poly.pdbx_seq_one_letter_code
_entity_poly.pdbx_strand_id
1 'polypeptide(L)'
;MGLKSFSRSQYDAVAHPEKMDGGQLSRTRWALVVLGVVLVAGAVILAVLTNQPQGQKGAGPAPVPTISYSPSADDTTGAGRCLDNTPKDITTTAPPVQQWVVKGWAAVPVVKGAGPCGKPVGGVDTGFAKTATGALVASLTWGSELQEGRPNAGTADAIRAVVVPGADRDSILARVSRIRSGAEAPAQDPAGVVRIVGYKVNLDGDTARVDFQLKIQTSGGVQDGLIPTRLQWLDGDWKMVPTSGNDLARAVPLNGATGFVPFIAGGTS
;
A
#
# COMPACT_ATOMS: atom_id res chain seq x y z
N MET A 1 95.56 -6.43 -7.46
CA MET A 1 94.96 -7.59 -8.19
C MET A 1 93.46 -7.30 -8.29
N GLY A 2 92.81 -6.90 -9.39
CA GLY A 2 92.90 -7.32 -10.81
C GLY A 2 92.36 -8.75 -10.93
N LEU A 3 91.14 -9.05 -11.42
CA LEU A 3 90.53 -8.84 -12.75
C LEU A 3 88.97 -8.97 -12.63
N LYS A 4 88.14 -8.10 -13.25
CA LYS A 4 87.47 -8.21 -14.60
C LYS A 4 86.64 -9.50 -14.79
N SER A 5 85.43 -9.56 -15.36
CA SER A 5 84.52 -8.61 -16.04
C SER A 5 83.24 -9.34 -16.52
N PHE A 6 82.10 -8.61 -16.57
CA PHE A 6 81.01 -8.64 -17.59
C PHE A 6 80.15 -9.92 -17.76
N SER A 7 78.83 -9.92 -18.03
CA SER A 7 77.86 -9.02 -18.69
C SER A 7 76.45 -9.60 -18.35
N ARG A 8 75.33 -8.90 -18.13
CA ARG A 8 74.51 -8.02 -19.00
C ARG A 8 73.37 -7.48 -18.09
N SER A 9 73.10 -6.17 -17.96
CA SER A 9 72.23 -5.35 -18.84
C SER A 9 70.81 -5.94 -18.96
N GLN A 10 69.68 -5.31 -18.63
CA GLN A 10 69.31 -3.90 -18.43
C GLN A 10 68.08 -3.85 -17.49
N TYR A 11 68.03 -2.86 -16.61
CA TYR A 11 66.78 -2.35 -16.05
C TYR A 11 66.27 -1.30 -17.03
N ASP A 12 65.24 -1.64 -17.81
CA ASP A 12 64.40 -0.68 -18.52
C ASP A 12 63.11 -1.38 -18.92
N ALA A 13 62.03 -1.09 -18.19
CA ALA A 13 60.67 -0.97 -18.71
C ALA A 13 59.73 -0.66 -17.53
N VAL A 14 59.49 0.65 -17.35
CA VAL A 14 58.32 1.17 -16.65
C VAL A 14 57.08 0.62 -17.34
N ALA A 15 56.38 -0.32 -16.70
CA ALA A 15 55.07 -0.78 -17.16
C ALA A 15 54.01 0.21 -16.66
N HIS A 16 53.50 1.02 -17.58
CA HIS A 16 52.24 1.73 -17.44
C HIS A 16 51.12 0.73 -17.08
N PRO A 17 50.16 1.07 -16.21
CA PRO A 17 48.92 0.32 -16.11
C PRO A 17 48.17 0.48 -17.44
N GLU A 18 48.20 -0.57 -18.25
CA GLU A 18 47.33 -0.75 -19.40
C GLU A 18 45.88 -0.62 -18.90
N LYS A 19 45.15 0.34 -19.46
CA LYS A 19 43.69 0.43 -19.30
C LYS A 19 43.10 -0.89 -19.81
N MET A 20 42.62 -1.74 -18.89
CA MET A 20 41.72 -2.81 -19.28
C MET A 20 40.36 -2.18 -19.62
N ASP A 21 40.07 -2.12 -20.92
CA ASP A 21 38.73 -1.89 -21.47
C ASP A 21 37.79 -3.02 -20.99
N GLY A 22 37.12 -2.80 -19.86
CA GLY A 22 36.05 -3.66 -19.32
C GLY A 22 34.71 -3.49 -20.05
N GLY A 23 34.76 -3.23 -21.36
CA GLY A 23 33.66 -2.65 -22.13
C GLY A 23 33.07 -3.53 -23.22
N GLN A 24 33.08 -4.87 -23.13
CA GLN A 24 32.39 -5.65 -24.20
C GLN A 24 31.92 -7.09 -23.91
N LEU A 25 32.03 -7.62 -22.69
CA LEU A 25 31.66 -9.04 -22.42
C LEU A 25 30.33 -9.25 -21.66
N SER A 26 29.61 -8.19 -21.26
CA SER A 26 28.32 -8.35 -20.57
C SER A 26 27.10 -8.32 -21.49
N ARG A 27 27.12 -7.55 -22.59
CA ARG A 27 25.93 -7.34 -23.43
C ARG A 27 25.45 -8.59 -24.18
N THR A 28 26.36 -9.47 -24.58
CA THR A 28 26.04 -10.66 -25.38
C THR A 28 25.33 -11.74 -24.56
N ARG A 29 25.57 -11.81 -23.24
CA ARG A 29 24.89 -12.79 -22.37
C ARG A 29 23.45 -12.37 -22.05
N TRP A 30 23.18 -11.07 -21.92
CA TRP A 30 21.82 -10.56 -21.71
C TRP A 30 20.97 -10.61 -22.98
N ALA A 31 21.56 -10.41 -24.16
CA ALA A 31 20.85 -10.51 -25.43
C ALA A 31 20.25 -11.91 -25.68
N LEU A 32 20.98 -12.98 -25.30
CA LEU A 32 20.50 -14.35 -25.46
C LEU A 32 19.36 -14.70 -24.49
N VAL A 33 19.37 -14.16 -23.28
CA VAL A 33 18.29 -14.34 -22.30
C VAL A 33 17.03 -13.60 -22.73
N VAL A 34 17.15 -12.36 -23.20
CA VAL A 34 16.02 -11.58 -23.72
C VAL A 34 15.42 -12.24 -24.96
N LEU A 35 16.27 -12.75 -25.88
CA LEU A 35 15.80 -13.46 -27.07
C LEU A 35 15.06 -14.76 -26.72
N GLY A 36 15.55 -15.52 -25.73
CA GLY A 36 14.87 -16.73 -25.24
C GLY A 36 13.48 -16.44 -24.65
N VAL A 37 13.35 -15.37 -23.86
CA VAL A 37 12.05 -14.96 -23.27
C VAL A 37 11.07 -14.48 -24.35
N VAL A 38 11.54 -13.73 -25.34
CA VAL A 38 10.70 -13.27 -26.46
C VAL A 38 10.22 -14.43 -27.33
N LEU A 39 11.04 -15.45 -27.57
CA LEU A 39 10.66 -16.63 -28.35
C LEU A 39 9.61 -17.49 -27.61
N VAL A 40 9.77 -17.66 -26.30
CA VAL A 40 8.78 -18.40 -25.48
C VAL A 40 7.47 -17.63 -25.40
N ALA A 41 7.50 -16.30 -25.19
CA ALA A 41 6.30 -15.47 -25.21
C ALA A 41 5.61 -15.49 -26.58
N GLY A 42 6.37 -15.44 -27.68
CA GLY A 42 5.84 -15.53 -29.04
C GLY A 42 5.16 -16.88 -29.33
N ALA A 43 5.75 -17.99 -28.88
CA ALA A 43 5.17 -19.32 -29.04
C ALA A 43 3.88 -19.51 -28.22
N VAL A 44 3.81 -18.95 -27.01
CA VAL A 44 2.60 -18.97 -26.17
C VAL A 44 1.49 -18.12 -26.79
N ILE A 45 1.81 -16.93 -27.31
CA ILE A 45 0.85 -16.07 -28.01
C ILE A 45 0.34 -16.77 -29.28
N LEU A 46 1.22 -17.41 -30.04
CA LEU A 46 0.83 -18.13 -31.26
C LEU A 46 -0.06 -19.35 -30.95
N ALA A 47 0.25 -20.10 -29.90
CA ALA A 47 -0.56 -21.23 -29.45
C ALA A 47 -1.96 -20.80 -28.95
N VAL A 48 -2.06 -19.62 -28.31
CA VAL A 48 -3.35 -19.03 -27.90
C VAL A 48 -4.14 -18.50 -29.10
N LEU A 49 -3.46 -18.00 -30.13
CA LEU A 49 -4.10 -17.52 -31.37
C LEU A 49 -4.60 -18.67 -32.26
N THR A 50 -3.94 -19.84 -32.26
CA THR A 50 -4.34 -20.99 -33.10
C THR A 50 -5.47 -21.83 -32.50
N ASN A 51 -5.75 -21.71 -31.20
CA ASN A 51 -6.72 -22.56 -30.48
C ASN A 51 -8.05 -21.87 -30.11
N GLN A 52 -8.45 -20.81 -30.81
CA GLN A 52 -9.80 -20.26 -30.62
C GLN A 52 -10.86 -21.05 -31.40
N PRO A 53 -11.91 -21.59 -30.75
CA PRO A 53 -13.04 -22.20 -31.43
C PRO A 53 -13.78 -21.18 -32.29
N GLN A 54 -13.98 -21.52 -33.56
CA GLN A 54 -14.69 -20.71 -34.55
C GLN A 54 -16.16 -20.56 -34.20
N GLY A 55 -16.63 -19.32 -34.08
CA GLY A 55 -18.07 -19.05 -34.09
C GLY A 55 -18.50 -17.70 -33.52
N GLN A 56 -18.24 -16.61 -34.23
CA GLN A 56 -19.22 -15.58 -34.63
C GLN A 56 -18.51 -14.34 -35.21
N LYS A 57 -18.85 -14.04 -36.47
CA LYS A 57 -18.39 -12.88 -37.24
C LYS A 57 -19.12 -11.61 -36.77
N GLY A 58 -18.36 -10.53 -36.54
CA GLY A 58 -18.77 -9.17 -36.93
C GLY A 58 -19.02 -8.13 -35.82
N ALA A 59 -17.95 -7.50 -35.32
CA ALA A 59 -17.81 -6.04 -35.10
C ALA A 59 -16.36 -5.77 -34.63
N GLY A 60 -15.73 -4.70 -35.11
CA GLY A 60 -14.35 -4.32 -34.75
C GLY A 60 -14.18 -4.01 -33.25
N PRO A 61 -12.95 -3.81 -32.75
CA PRO A 61 -12.73 -3.49 -31.34
C PRO A 61 -13.54 -2.24 -30.97
N ALA A 62 -14.54 -2.42 -30.11
CA ALA A 62 -15.21 -1.31 -29.47
C ALA A 62 -14.17 -0.49 -28.70
N PRO A 63 -14.23 0.85 -28.71
CA PRO A 63 -13.34 1.65 -27.91
C PRO A 63 -13.42 1.19 -26.45
N VAL A 64 -12.27 0.87 -25.87
CA VAL A 64 -12.15 0.72 -24.42
C VAL A 64 -12.72 2.01 -23.82
N PRO A 65 -13.70 1.96 -22.90
CA PRO A 65 -14.18 3.17 -22.27
C PRO A 65 -13.00 3.83 -21.57
N THR A 66 -12.59 4.99 -22.09
CA THR A 66 -11.85 5.97 -21.31
C THR A 66 -12.72 6.27 -20.09
N ILE A 67 -12.31 5.78 -18.91
CA ILE A 67 -12.91 6.23 -17.67
C ILE A 67 -12.45 7.68 -17.49
N SER A 68 -13.22 8.61 -18.02
CA SER A 68 -13.15 10.00 -17.62
C SER A 68 -13.54 10.06 -16.15
N TYR A 69 -12.59 10.44 -15.29
CA TYR A 69 -12.93 11.02 -14.00
C TYR A 69 -13.72 12.30 -14.30
N SER A 70 -15.05 12.21 -14.25
CA SER A 70 -15.83 13.40 -13.96
C SER A 70 -15.67 13.66 -12.47
N PRO A 71 -15.10 14.80 -12.03
CA PRO A 71 -15.35 15.22 -10.66
C PRO A 71 -16.87 15.33 -10.55
N SER A 72 -17.49 14.49 -9.71
CA SER A 72 -18.90 14.69 -9.37
C SER A 72 -18.98 16.04 -8.67
N ALA A 73 -19.27 17.06 -9.44
CA ALA A 73 -19.84 18.31 -8.95
C ALA A 73 -21.32 18.02 -8.69
N ASP A 74 -21.59 17.37 -7.55
CA ASP A 74 -22.90 17.42 -6.93
C ASP A 74 -22.74 17.90 -5.49
N ASP A 75 -23.26 19.11 -5.31
CA ASP A 75 -23.69 19.76 -4.09
C ASP A 75 -22.72 19.93 -2.92
N THR A 76 -22.13 21.12 -2.93
CA THR A 76 -21.74 21.85 -1.73
C THR A 76 -22.99 22.29 -0.95
N THR A 77 -23.80 21.38 -0.39
CA THR A 77 -24.74 21.69 0.71
C THR A 77 -24.96 20.49 1.65
N GLY A 78 -24.23 20.49 2.78
CA GLY A 78 -24.51 19.65 3.94
C GLY A 78 -23.51 18.52 4.15
N ALA A 79 -22.40 18.81 4.83
CA ALA A 79 -21.63 17.80 5.55
C ALA A 79 -22.62 17.01 6.44
N GLY A 80 -22.93 15.78 6.05
CA GLY A 80 -23.93 14.93 6.70
C GLY A 80 -24.97 14.27 5.79
N ARG A 81 -25.22 14.76 4.55
CA ARG A 81 -26.26 14.14 3.69
C ARG A 81 -25.89 12.77 3.12
N CYS A 82 -24.61 12.45 2.96
CA CYS A 82 -24.17 11.12 2.55
C CYS A 82 -23.82 10.19 3.72
N LEU A 83 -23.91 10.65 4.98
CA LEU A 83 -23.65 9.85 6.17
C LEU A 83 -24.95 9.26 6.72
N ASP A 84 -24.95 7.94 6.91
CA ASP A 84 -26.00 7.19 7.61
C ASP A 84 -25.46 6.80 8.99
N ASN A 85 -25.90 7.54 10.02
CA ASN A 85 -25.53 7.26 11.42
C ASN A 85 -26.44 6.20 12.07
N THR A 86 -27.30 5.53 11.30
CA THR A 86 -28.12 4.43 11.82
C THR A 86 -27.23 3.26 12.21
N PRO A 87 -27.27 2.79 13.47
CA PRO A 87 -26.47 1.64 13.89
C PRO A 87 -26.82 0.39 13.08
N LYS A 88 -25.79 -0.29 12.59
CA LYS A 88 -25.89 -1.59 11.93
C LYS A 88 -24.90 -2.54 12.59
N ASP A 89 -25.37 -3.72 12.96
CA ASP A 89 -24.49 -4.76 13.49
C ASP A 89 -23.71 -5.39 12.35
N ILE A 90 -22.39 -5.29 12.43
CA ILE A 90 -21.44 -5.87 11.49
C ILE A 90 -20.46 -6.81 12.21
N THR A 91 -20.78 -7.24 13.43
CA THR A 91 -19.90 -8.12 14.23
C THR A 91 -19.87 -9.57 13.73
N THR A 92 -20.86 -9.96 12.92
CA THR A 92 -20.99 -11.31 12.36
C THR A 92 -21.10 -11.34 10.84
N THR A 93 -21.55 -10.25 10.22
CA THR A 93 -21.78 -10.16 8.76
C THR A 93 -21.17 -8.87 8.22
N ALA A 94 -20.46 -8.96 7.09
CA ALA A 94 -19.86 -7.80 6.45
C ALA A 94 -20.92 -6.79 5.99
N PRO A 95 -20.66 -5.48 6.08
CA PRO A 95 -21.54 -4.49 5.48
C PRO A 95 -21.59 -4.70 3.95
N PRO A 96 -22.73 -4.38 3.31
CA PRO A 96 -22.84 -4.49 1.85
C PRO A 96 -21.89 -3.49 1.18
N VAL A 97 -20.91 -4.01 0.45
CA VAL A 97 -19.92 -3.22 -0.29
C VAL A 97 -20.45 -2.93 -1.69
N GLN A 98 -20.49 -1.66 -2.08
CA GLN A 98 -20.90 -1.27 -3.43
C GLN A 98 -19.78 -1.50 -4.44
N GLN A 99 -18.56 -1.16 -4.06
CA GLN A 99 -17.35 -1.30 -4.86
C GLN A 99 -16.12 -1.31 -3.97
N TRP A 100 -15.03 -1.87 -4.48
CA TRP A 100 -13.72 -1.79 -3.86
C TRP A 100 -12.85 -0.85 -4.67
N VAL A 101 -12.27 0.15 -4.03
CA VAL A 101 -11.42 1.15 -4.66
C VAL A 101 -10.01 1.03 -4.08
N VAL A 102 -8.99 1.02 -4.93
CA VAL A 102 -7.60 1.01 -4.46
C VAL A 102 -7.25 2.39 -3.92
N LYS A 103 -6.86 2.45 -2.65
CA LYS A 103 -6.36 3.64 -1.96
C LYS A 103 -4.99 3.31 -1.38
N GLY A 104 -3.96 4.06 -1.74
CA GLY A 104 -2.58 3.76 -1.38
C GLY A 104 -2.18 2.32 -1.73
N TRP A 105 -1.93 1.49 -0.73
CA TRP A 105 -1.47 0.10 -0.92
C TRP A 105 -2.59 -0.97 -0.87
N ALA A 106 -3.82 -0.62 -0.48
CA ALA A 106 -4.90 -1.60 -0.27
C ALA A 106 -6.19 -1.23 -1.02
N ALA A 107 -7.03 -2.23 -1.26
CA ALA A 107 -8.41 -2.01 -1.68
C ALA A 107 -9.27 -1.66 -0.46
N VAL A 108 -9.99 -0.54 -0.53
CA VAL A 108 -10.88 -0.03 0.49
C VAL A 108 -12.33 -0.15 -0.02
N PRO A 109 -13.27 -0.61 0.81
CA PRO A 109 -14.66 -0.78 0.42
C PRO A 109 -15.40 0.57 0.46
N VAL A 110 -16.20 0.81 -0.56
CA VAL A 110 -17.20 1.88 -0.56
C VAL A 110 -18.50 1.30 -0.05
N VAL A 111 -18.95 1.81 1.10
CA VAL A 111 -20.19 1.38 1.75
C VAL A 111 -21.14 2.56 1.85
N LYS A 112 -22.38 2.37 1.38
CA LYS A 112 -23.41 3.43 1.41
C LYS A 112 -23.58 3.97 2.82
N GLY A 113 -23.49 5.29 2.98
CA GLY A 113 -23.73 5.92 4.28
C GLY A 113 -22.52 5.91 5.23
N ALA A 114 -21.45 5.17 4.94
CA ALA A 114 -20.32 5.05 5.86
C ALA A 114 -19.31 6.21 5.75
N GLY A 115 -19.35 6.96 4.63
CA GLY A 115 -18.31 7.90 4.22
C GLY A 115 -17.32 7.25 3.25
N PRO A 116 -16.32 8.02 2.77
CA PRO A 116 -16.04 9.41 3.14
C PRO A 116 -17.02 10.41 2.52
N CYS A 117 -17.26 11.51 3.24
CA CYS A 117 -18.20 12.58 2.89
C CYS A 117 -17.61 13.99 3.04
N GLY A 118 -16.43 14.09 3.66
CA GLY A 118 -15.68 15.33 3.83
C GLY A 118 -14.73 15.59 2.67
N LYS A 119 -14.13 16.78 2.66
CA LYS A 119 -13.04 17.08 1.73
C LYS A 119 -11.76 16.38 2.23
N PRO A 120 -10.96 15.78 1.34
CA PRO A 120 -9.66 15.23 1.75
C PRO A 120 -8.77 16.30 2.38
N VAL A 121 -8.04 15.94 3.44
CA VAL A 121 -7.10 16.83 4.16
C VAL A 121 -5.72 16.20 4.11
N GLY A 122 -4.72 16.90 3.58
CA GLY A 122 -3.36 16.34 3.47
C GLY A 122 -3.27 15.08 2.60
N GLY A 123 -4.27 14.82 1.75
CA GLY A 123 -4.34 13.65 0.88
C GLY A 123 -5.05 12.43 1.48
N VAL A 124 -5.61 12.53 2.69
CA VAL A 124 -6.46 11.46 3.26
C VAL A 124 -7.93 11.87 3.25
N ASP A 125 -8.80 10.90 2.98
CA ASP A 125 -10.25 11.09 3.01
C ASP A 125 -10.75 11.34 4.45
N THR A 126 -11.83 12.14 4.58
CA THR A 126 -12.44 12.50 5.87
C THR A 126 -13.97 12.42 5.83
N GLY A 127 -14.60 12.55 6.99
CA GLY A 127 -16.04 12.59 7.17
C GLY A 127 -16.66 11.21 7.06
N PHE A 128 -16.48 10.38 8.07
CA PHE A 128 -17.07 9.05 8.18
C PHE A 128 -18.21 9.03 9.21
N ALA A 129 -19.14 8.09 9.07
CA ALA A 129 -20.29 7.99 9.97
C ALA A 129 -19.87 7.52 11.37
N LYS A 130 -20.52 8.02 12.43
CA LYS A 130 -20.34 7.58 13.82
C LYS A 130 -21.04 6.24 14.06
N THR A 131 -20.60 5.22 13.35
CA THR A 131 -21.12 3.84 13.41
C THR A 131 -19.96 2.85 13.34
N ALA A 132 -20.20 1.59 13.68
CA ALA A 132 -19.20 0.52 13.54
C ALA A 132 -18.72 0.39 12.09
N THR A 133 -19.63 0.55 11.13
CA THR A 133 -19.32 0.56 9.70
C THR A 133 -18.45 1.75 9.31
N GLY A 134 -18.78 2.97 9.77
CA GLY A 134 -17.96 4.15 9.51
C GLY A 134 -16.56 4.02 10.12
N ALA A 135 -16.45 3.50 11.34
CA ALA A 135 -15.17 3.19 12.00
C ALA A 135 -14.32 2.18 11.20
N LEU A 136 -14.93 1.09 10.72
CA LEU A 136 -14.27 0.08 9.87
C LEU A 136 -13.74 0.69 8.57
N VAL A 137 -14.57 1.47 7.87
CA VAL A 137 -14.17 2.08 6.58
C VAL A 137 -13.09 3.14 6.81
N ALA A 138 -13.24 4.00 7.83
CA ALA A 138 -12.27 5.04 8.16
C ALA A 138 -10.88 4.47 8.47
N SER A 139 -10.82 3.47 9.36
CA SER A 139 -9.55 2.84 9.74
C SER A 139 -8.84 2.16 8.58
N LEU A 140 -9.58 1.46 7.70
CA LEU A 140 -9.00 0.85 6.50
C LEU A 140 -8.54 1.90 5.47
N THR A 141 -9.29 2.99 5.34
CA THR A 141 -8.93 4.10 4.46
C THR A 141 -7.61 4.72 4.91
N TRP A 142 -7.49 5.12 6.18
CA TRP A 142 -6.28 5.76 6.67
C TRP A 142 -5.10 4.80 6.80
N GLY A 143 -5.33 3.55 7.18
CA GLY A 143 -4.28 2.53 7.17
C GLY A 143 -3.71 2.25 5.79
N SER A 144 -4.44 2.59 4.72
CA SER A 144 -3.99 2.42 3.34
C SER A 144 -3.40 3.70 2.72
N GLU A 145 -3.97 4.87 3.03
CA GLU A 145 -3.55 6.17 2.49
C GLU A 145 -2.42 6.84 3.28
N LEU A 146 -2.40 6.71 4.61
CA LEU A 146 -1.44 7.42 5.46
C LEU A 146 -0.10 6.68 5.48
N GLN A 147 0.97 7.36 5.07
CA GLN A 147 2.33 6.82 5.02
C GLN A 147 3.30 7.69 5.83
N GLU A 148 3.20 7.65 7.16
CA GLU A 148 4.05 8.42 8.06
C GLU A 148 5.53 8.02 8.00
N GLY A 149 5.83 6.78 7.61
CA GLY A 149 7.19 6.30 7.37
C GLY A 149 7.81 6.81 6.07
N ARG A 150 7.00 7.36 5.15
CA ARG A 150 7.40 7.93 3.85
C ARG A 150 6.62 9.22 3.58
N PRO A 151 6.80 10.23 4.43
CA PRO A 151 5.96 11.41 4.41
C PRO A 151 6.16 12.25 3.15
N ASN A 152 5.05 12.79 2.64
CA ASN A 152 5.01 13.79 1.58
C ASN A 152 4.67 15.18 2.15
N ALA A 153 4.39 16.15 1.28
CA ALA A 153 4.06 17.51 1.68
C ALA A 153 2.83 17.61 2.60
N GLY A 154 1.80 16.78 2.36
CA GLY A 154 0.51 16.79 3.07
C GLY A 154 0.43 15.89 4.30
N THR A 155 1.41 15.00 4.53
CA THR A 155 1.35 13.99 5.62
C THR A 155 1.14 14.61 7.00
N ALA A 156 1.73 15.78 7.29
CA ALA A 156 1.54 16.44 8.58
C ALA A 156 0.10 16.92 8.79
N ASP A 157 -0.55 17.44 7.74
CA ASP A 157 -1.95 17.88 7.80
C ASP A 157 -2.89 16.68 7.90
N ALA A 158 -2.59 15.61 7.16
CA ALA A 158 -3.31 14.34 7.26
C ALA A 158 -3.28 13.79 8.69
N ILE A 159 -2.09 13.71 9.32
CA ILE A 159 -1.95 13.25 10.72
C ILE A 159 -2.78 14.12 11.67
N ARG A 160 -2.76 15.45 11.53
CA ARG A 160 -3.57 16.33 12.39
C ARG A 160 -5.07 16.13 12.21
N ALA A 161 -5.50 15.80 10.98
CA ALA A 161 -6.90 15.56 10.67
C ALA A 161 -7.40 14.23 11.28
N VAL A 162 -6.62 13.15 11.16
CA VAL A 162 -7.12 11.78 11.44
C VAL A 162 -6.55 11.14 12.70
N VAL A 163 -5.67 11.81 13.45
CA VAL A 163 -5.07 11.29 14.69
C VAL A 163 -5.48 12.15 15.87
N VAL A 164 -5.85 11.52 16.98
CA VAL A 164 -6.25 12.24 18.21
C VAL A 164 -5.14 13.19 18.68
N PRO A 165 -5.47 14.38 19.19
CA PRO A 165 -4.49 15.28 19.78
C PRO A 165 -3.84 14.67 21.02
N GLY A 166 -2.52 14.84 21.15
CA GLY A 166 -1.76 14.35 22.29
C GLY A 166 -0.28 14.14 21.97
N ALA A 167 0.48 13.75 23.00
CA ALA A 167 1.93 13.59 22.92
C ALA A 167 2.38 12.59 21.84
N ASP A 168 1.63 11.50 21.64
CA ASP A 168 1.95 10.52 20.58
C ASP A 168 1.80 11.13 19.18
N ARG A 169 0.73 11.91 18.93
CA ARG A 169 0.57 12.63 17.65
C ARG A 169 1.72 13.59 17.42
N ASP A 170 2.12 14.33 18.45
CA ASP A 170 3.23 15.29 18.36
C ASP A 170 4.57 14.57 18.10
N SER A 171 4.77 13.40 18.70
CA SER A 171 5.93 12.52 18.43
C SER A 171 5.97 12.02 16.98
N ILE A 172 4.83 11.58 16.43
CA ILE A 172 4.68 11.17 15.03
C ILE A 172 4.99 12.35 14.10
N LEU A 173 4.45 13.53 14.38
CA LEU A 173 4.72 14.74 13.59
C LEU A 173 6.19 15.14 13.62
N ALA A 174 6.84 15.04 14.80
CA ALA A 174 8.27 15.31 14.93
C ALA A 174 9.10 14.32 14.10
N ARG A 175 8.73 13.02 14.10
CA ARG A 175 9.36 12.01 13.25
C ARG A 175 9.19 12.32 11.77
N VAL A 176 7.97 12.64 11.33
CA VAL A 176 7.69 13.05 9.95
C VAL A 176 8.58 14.23 9.54
N SER A 177 8.75 15.22 10.42
CA SER A 177 9.64 16.36 10.16
C SER A 177 11.10 15.93 9.98
N ARG A 178 11.62 15.04 10.83
CA ARG A 178 12.99 14.53 10.70
C ARG A 178 13.20 13.74 9.42
N ILE A 179 12.24 12.91 9.01
CA ILE A 179 12.34 12.16 7.75
C ILE A 179 12.36 13.14 6.56
N ARG A 180 11.47 14.14 6.55
CA ARG A 180 11.41 15.16 5.48
C ARG A 180 12.67 16.02 5.40
N SER A 181 13.32 16.30 6.53
CA SER A 181 14.57 17.07 6.56
C SER A 181 15.81 16.22 6.27
N GLY A 182 15.66 14.90 6.06
CA GLY A 182 16.77 13.97 5.88
C GLY A 182 17.54 13.64 7.17
N ALA A 183 17.03 14.04 8.34
CA ALA A 183 17.63 13.74 9.64
C ALA A 183 17.31 12.31 10.13
N GLU A 184 16.31 11.65 9.54
CA GLU A 184 15.94 10.26 9.79
C GLU A 184 15.66 9.57 8.45
N ALA A 185 16.08 8.30 8.31
CA ALA A 185 15.82 7.55 7.08
C ALA A 185 14.34 7.16 6.97
N PRO A 186 13.74 7.18 5.77
CA PRO A 186 12.39 6.65 5.55
C PRO A 186 12.28 5.16 5.90
N ALA A 187 11.07 4.72 6.24
CA ALA A 187 10.78 3.32 6.45
C ALA A 187 11.03 2.51 5.16
N GLN A 188 11.62 1.32 5.31
CA GLN A 188 11.79 0.37 4.22
C GLN A 188 10.45 -0.26 3.85
N ASP A 189 10.32 -0.70 2.60
CA ASP A 189 9.12 -1.42 2.16
C ASP A 189 9.00 -2.72 2.95
N PRO A 190 7.78 -3.13 3.33
CA PRO A 190 7.59 -4.43 3.97
C PRO A 190 8.11 -5.54 3.03
N ALA A 191 8.80 -6.52 3.60
CA ALA A 191 9.42 -7.63 2.87
C ALA A 191 8.41 -8.66 2.30
N GLY A 192 7.15 -8.26 2.10
CA GLY A 192 6.08 -9.16 1.72
C GLY A 192 4.81 -8.45 1.25
N VAL A 193 3.93 -9.22 0.61
CA VAL A 193 2.61 -8.75 0.17
C VAL A 193 1.61 -8.95 1.31
N VAL A 194 1.03 -7.86 1.79
CA VAL A 194 0.02 -7.85 2.85
C VAL A 194 -1.38 -7.83 2.22
N ARG A 195 -2.26 -8.71 2.67
CA ARG A 195 -3.69 -8.69 2.33
C ARG A 195 -4.52 -8.66 3.59
N ILE A 196 -5.54 -7.80 3.60
CA ILE A 196 -6.57 -7.79 4.64
C ILE A 196 -7.64 -8.79 4.20
N VAL A 197 -8.01 -9.72 5.09
CA VAL A 197 -8.92 -10.83 4.76
C VAL A 197 -10.13 -10.90 5.68
N GLY A 198 -10.14 -10.12 6.76
CA GLY A 198 -11.23 -10.09 7.72
C GLY A 198 -11.07 -8.99 8.74
N TYR A 199 -12.11 -8.75 9.52
CA TYR A 199 -12.08 -7.81 10.64
C TYR A 199 -12.84 -8.33 11.85
N LYS A 200 -12.53 -7.73 12.99
CA LYS A 200 -13.39 -7.69 14.19
C LYS A 200 -13.63 -6.23 14.52
N VAL A 201 -14.84 -5.90 14.92
CA VAL A 201 -15.18 -4.54 15.32
C VAL A 201 -15.97 -4.54 16.61
N ASN A 202 -15.67 -3.55 17.44
CA ASN A 202 -16.44 -3.20 18.62
C ASN A 202 -16.62 -1.68 18.63
N LEU A 203 -17.84 -1.22 18.88
CA LEU A 203 -18.19 0.19 19.04
C LEU A 203 -18.72 0.38 20.46
N ASP A 204 -18.14 1.31 21.20
CA ASP A 204 -18.55 1.69 22.55
C ASP A 204 -18.62 3.22 22.64
N GLY A 205 -19.84 3.75 22.45
CA GLY A 205 -20.14 5.18 22.45
C GLY A 205 -19.27 5.97 21.47
N ASP A 206 -18.30 6.70 22.01
CA ASP A 206 -17.37 7.56 21.27
C ASP A 206 -16.05 6.86 20.93
N THR A 207 -15.95 5.56 21.15
CA THR A 207 -14.75 4.78 20.85
C THR A 207 -15.07 3.58 19.99
N ALA A 208 -14.12 3.18 19.15
CA ALA A 208 -14.21 1.95 18.40
C ALA A 208 -12.88 1.21 18.39
N ARG A 209 -12.95 -0.12 18.33
CA ARG A 209 -11.81 -0.98 18.08
C ARG A 209 -12.07 -1.78 16.82
N VAL A 210 -11.14 -1.69 15.87
CA VAL A 210 -11.16 -2.45 14.62
C VAL A 210 -9.87 -3.25 14.53
N ASP A 211 -10.00 -4.56 14.58
CA ASP A 211 -8.90 -5.52 14.52
C ASP A 211 -8.92 -6.12 13.11
N PHE A 212 -7.91 -5.84 12.28
CA PHE A 212 -7.83 -6.37 10.90
C PHE A 212 -7.02 -7.66 10.84
N GLN A 213 -7.60 -8.72 10.29
CA GLN A 213 -6.88 -9.95 10.00
C GLN A 213 -6.07 -9.79 8.71
N LEU A 214 -4.79 -10.15 8.80
CA LEU A 214 -3.84 -10.10 7.69
C LEU A 214 -3.41 -11.49 7.23
N LYS A 215 -3.20 -11.62 5.92
CA LYS A 215 -2.32 -12.63 5.33
C LYS A 215 -1.08 -11.94 4.78
N ILE A 216 0.09 -12.31 5.28
CA ILE A 216 1.38 -11.73 4.89
C ILE A 216 2.15 -12.79 4.10
N GLN A 217 2.31 -12.57 2.80
CA GLN A 217 3.11 -13.44 1.94
C GLN A 217 4.56 -12.97 1.97
N THR A 218 5.46 -13.85 2.43
CA THR A 218 6.92 -13.64 2.41
C THR A 218 7.61 -14.72 1.57
N SER A 219 8.93 -14.64 1.42
CA SER A 219 9.74 -15.72 0.81
C SER A 219 9.66 -17.03 1.61
N GLY A 220 9.40 -16.95 2.92
CA GLY A 220 9.25 -18.11 3.81
C GLY A 220 7.84 -18.69 3.87
N GLY A 221 6.89 -18.16 3.09
CA GLY A 221 5.49 -18.61 3.07
C GLY A 221 4.49 -17.56 3.55
N VAL A 222 3.25 -18.00 3.79
CA VAL A 222 2.14 -17.15 4.27
C VAL A 222 2.08 -17.18 5.79
N GLN A 223 2.03 -16.02 6.41
CA GLN A 223 1.83 -15.85 7.84
C GLN A 223 0.51 -15.12 8.12
N ASP A 224 -0.13 -15.50 9.24
CA ASP A 224 -1.30 -14.81 9.77
C ASP A 224 -0.87 -13.67 10.70
N GLY A 225 -1.50 -12.50 10.51
CA GLY A 225 -1.24 -11.32 11.32
C GLY A 225 -2.52 -10.60 11.72
N LEU A 226 -2.37 -9.65 12.61
CA LEU A 226 -3.43 -8.78 13.11
C LEU A 226 -2.90 -7.34 13.20
N ILE A 227 -3.68 -6.37 12.72
CA ILE A 227 -3.47 -4.95 13.06
C ILE A 227 -4.61 -4.50 13.99
N PRO A 228 -4.34 -4.30 15.29
CA PRO A 228 -5.30 -3.70 16.19
C PRO A 228 -5.35 -2.18 15.98
N THR A 229 -6.53 -1.65 15.68
CA THR A 229 -6.75 -0.22 15.47
C THR A 229 -7.76 0.29 16.48
N ARG A 230 -7.43 1.39 17.15
CA ARG A 230 -8.35 2.08 18.07
C ARG A 230 -8.73 3.43 17.47
N LEU A 231 -9.99 3.78 17.60
CA LEU A 231 -10.54 5.04 17.13
C LEU A 231 -11.29 5.74 18.27
N GLN A 232 -11.30 7.06 18.21
CA GLN A 232 -12.10 7.94 19.05
C GLN A 232 -12.88 8.91 18.16
N TRP A 233 -14.16 9.09 18.45
CA TRP A 233 -14.99 10.09 17.81
C TRP A 233 -14.66 11.47 18.39
N LEU A 234 -14.22 12.40 17.54
CA LEU A 234 -13.85 13.74 17.96
C LEU A 234 -14.09 14.74 16.83
N ASP A 235 -14.70 15.88 17.15
CA ASP A 235 -14.94 16.98 16.22
C ASP A 235 -15.70 16.58 14.94
N GLY A 236 -16.62 15.62 15.05
CA GLY A 236 -17.51 15.20 13.96
C GLY A 236 -16.92 14.16 13.00
N ASP A 237 -15.79 13.53 13.34
CA ASP A 237 -15.24 12.41 12.59
C ASP A 237 -14.56 11.40 13.53
N TRP A 238 -14.21 10.22 13.02
CA TRP A 238 -13.31 9.30 13.71
C TRP A 238 -11.89 9.85 13.71
N LYS A 239 -11.09 9.48 14.71
CA LYS A 239 -9.65 9.71 14.76
C LYS A 239 -8.94 8.50 15.31
N MET A 240 -7.83 8.11 14.69
CA MET A 240 -6.95 7.05 15.18
C MET A 240 -6.32 7.42 16.51
N VAL A 241 -6.35 6.47 17.43
CA VAL A 241 -5.62 6.51 18.70
C VAL A 241 -4.33 5.72 18.51
N PRO A 242 -3.15 6.36 18.53
CA PRO A 242 -1.86 5.67 18.37
C PRO A 242 -1.71 4.51 19.36
N THR A 243 -1.01 3.47 18.95
CA THR A 243 -0.79 2.28 19.81
C THR A 243 0.26 2.57 20.87
N SER A 244 1.32 3.29 20.53
CA SER A 244 2.28 3.91 21.47
C SER A 244 3.34 4.71 20.71
N GLY A 245 3.77 5.86 21.24
CA GLY A 245 4.96 6.56 20.75
C GLY A 245 4.79 7.13 19.34
N ASN A 246 5.59 6.63 18.39
CA ASN A 246 5.64 7.11 17.00
C ASN A 246 4.98 6.16 15.97
N ASP A 247 4.29 5.11 16.43
CA ASP A 247 3.61 4.13 15.58
C ASP A 247 2.08 4.31 15.67
N LEU A 248 1.42 4.51 14.52
CA LEU A 248 -0.04 4.61 14.47
C LEU A 248 -0.70 3.26 14.75
N ALA A 249 -0.27 2.23 14.02
CA ALA A 249 -0.70 0.86 14.21
C ALA A 249 0.44 -0.10 13.85
N ARG A 250 0.54 -1.21 14.58
CA ARG A 250 1.57 -2.23 14.37
C ARG A 250 0.94 -3.58 14.13
N ALA A 251 1.38 -4.27 13.08
CA ALA A 251 1.01 -5.66 12.86
C ALA A 251 1.65 -6.57 13.92
N VAL A 252 0.86 -7.48 14.49
CA VAL A 252 1.30 -8.50 15.45
C VAL A 252 0.95 -9.90 14.92
N PRO A 253 1.69 -10.95 15.32
CA PRO A 253 1.33 -12.33 14.96
C PRO A 253 -0.08 -12.68 15.43
N LEU A 254 -0.83 -13.41 14.59
CA LEU A 254 -2.17 -13.87 14.94
C LEU A 254 -2.20 -15.40 15.13
N ASN A 255 -2.48 -15.83 16.36
CA ASN A 255 -2.66 -17.24 16.70
C ASN A 255 -4.14 -17.63 16.58
N GLY A 256 -4.59 -17.89 15.35
CA GLY A 256 -5.95 -18.35 15.04
C GLY A 256 -6.92 -17.25 14.60
N ALA A 257 -7.88 -17.63 13.74
CA ALA A 257 -8.77 -16.70 13.02
C ALA A 257 -10.20 -16.64 13.59
N THR A 258 -10.46 -17.28 14.73
CA THR A 258 -11.83 -17.40 15.27
C THR A 258 -12.44 -16.03 15.56
N GLY A 259 -13.67 -15.81 15.09
CA GLY A 259 -14.47 -14.62 15.33
C GLY A 259 -14.18 -13.43 14.42
N PHE A 260 -13.32 -13.57 13.40
CA PHE A 260 -13.20 -12.55 12.37
C PHE A 260 -14.31 -12.72 11.34
N VAL A 261 -14.93 -11.61 10.96
CA VAL A 261 -15.86 -11.54 9.83
C VAL A 261 -15.04 -11.49 8.54
N PRO A 262 -15.25 -12.41 7.58
CA PRO A 262 -14.57 -12.36 6.28
C PRO A 262 -14.82 -11.03 5.57
N PHE A 263 -13.74 -10.44 5.04
CA PHE A 263 -13.79 -9.11 4.43
C PHE A 263 -12.74 -9.00 3.33
N ILE A 264 -13.15 -9.39 2.13
CA ILE A 264 -12.24 -9.61 1.00
C ILE A 264 -12.78 -8.89 -0.23
N ALA A 265 -11.89 -8.16 -0.92
CA ALA A 265 -12.20 -7.60 -2.23
C ALA A 265 -12.44 -8.74 -3.24
N GLY A 266 -13.65 -8.82 -3.81
CA GLY A 266 -14.01 -9.80 -4.83
C GLY A 266 -14.66 -11.10 -4.36
N GLY A 267 -15.04 -11.22 -3.08
CA GLY A 267 -15.90 -12.31 -2.61
C GLY A 267 -17.37 -11.91 -2.70
N THR A 268 -18.16 -12.56 -3.57
CA THR A 268 -19.62 -12.52 -3.45
C THR A 268 -20.02 -13.25 -2.16
N SER A 269 -20.73 -12.57 -1.27
CA SER A 269 -21.41 -13.16 -0.10
C SER A 269 -22.43 -14.21 -0.51
#